data_AF-A0A8X7NGZ7-F1
#
_entry.id   AF-A0A8X7NGZ7-F1
#
_cell.length_a   1.000
_cell.length_b   1.000
_cell.length_c   1.000
_cell.angle_alpha   90.00
_cell.angle_beta   90.00
_cell.angle_gamma   90.00
#
_symmetry.space_group_name_H-M   'P 1'
#
loop_
_entity.id
_entity.type
_entity.pdbx_description
1 polymer ?
#
loop_
_entity_poly.entity_id
_entity_poly.type
_entity_poly.pdbx_seq_one_letter_code
_entity_poly.pdbx_strand_id
1 'polypeptide(L)'
;MNEDYQIQQDINILEREIESVREELEQLNEHESNLQQEVSRLEALQEEQNQPPRDPHYEEVPLIKHAYFDPSIARFFENTESPPHNEPIDQRIIEAADTKENIMYENILRMSGITAFPINKHLFPNDEILGIRFDIFSPKSKSFKQPHYVILSKSKFQNEASYWRVYKTTLPVHAPLDRYQEELQETNDLDKFVTSIHVYLAEDNKKRETPG
;
A
#
# COMPACT_ATOMS: atom_id res chain seq x y z
N MET A 1 25.02 15.03 -70.24
CA MET A 1 25.32 13.65 -69.80
C MET A 1 25.64 13.61 -68.30
N ASN A 2 24.77 14.18 -67.45
CA ASN A 2 25.01 14.22 -65.98
C ASN A 2 23.75 13.94 -65.16
N GLU A 3 22.56 14.22 -65.72
CA GLU A 3 21.28 13.99 -65.02
C GLU A 3 20.94 12.50 -64.90
N ASP A 4 21.09 11.71 -65.97
CA ASP A 4 20.84 10.25 -65.90
C ASP A 4 21.75 9.54 -64.90
N TYR A 5 23.00 9.99 -64.77
CA TYR A 5 23.94 9.41 -63.79
C TYR A 5 23.54 9.76 -62.35
N GLN A 6 23.08 11.00 -62.12
CA GLN A 6 22.61 11.44 -60.81
C GLN A 6 21.32 10.71 -60.41
N ILE A 7 20.36 10.58 -61.33
CA ILE A 7 19.12 9.83 -61.10
C ILE A 7 19.42 8.36 -60.78
N GLN A 8 20.40 7.77 -61.48
CA GLN A 8 20.80 6.38 -61.18
C GLN A 8 21.44 6.24 -59.80
N GLN A 9 22.19 7.25 -59.32
CA GLN A 9 22.71 7.25 -57.95
C GLN A 9 21.60 7.38 -56.92
N ASP A 10 20.65 8.29 -57.13
CA ASP A 10 19.54 8.53 -56.21
C ASP A 10 18.63 7.29 -56.11
N ILE A 11 18.38 6.58 -57.22
CA ILE A 11 17.65 5.30 -57.23
C ILE A 11 18.37 4.25 -56.36
N ASN A 12 19.68 4.09 -56.52
CA ASN A 12 20.45 3.12 -55.73
C ASN A 12 20.43 3.45 -54.23
N ILE A 13 20.42 4.74 -53.86
CA ILE A 13 20.33 5.17 -52.46
C ILE A 13 18.94 4.84 -51.90
N LEU A 14 17.88 5.17 -52.63
CA LEU A 14 16.50 4.90 -52.22
C LEU A 14 16.22 3.40 -52.11
N GLU A 15 16.74 2.58 -53.02
CA GLU A 15 16.62 1.11 -52.94
C GLU A 15 17.27 0.57 -51.66
N ARG A 16 18.42 1.13 -51.27
CA ARG A 16 19.11 0.74 -50.03
C ARG A 16 18.37 1.19 -48.77
N GLU A 17 17.77 2.38 -48.79
CA GLU A 17 16.94 2.87 -47.68
C GLU A 17 15.66 2.04 -47.54
N ILE A 18 15.02 1.67 -48.64
CA ILE A 18 13.84 0.80 -48.63
C ILE A 18 14.17 -0.56 -48.01
N GLU A 19 15.33 -1.13 -48.34
CA GLU A 19 15.76 -2.40 -47.75
C GLU A 19 16.03 -2.27 -46.26
N SER A 20 16.72 -1.21 -45.82
CA SER A 20 16.94 -0.93 -44.40
C SER A 20 15.64 -0.79 -43.61
N VAL A 21 14.64 -0.08 -44.16
CA VAL A 21 13.33 0.10 -43.51
C VAL A 21 12.54 -1.21 -43.44
N ARG A 22 12.69 -2.09 -44.43
CA ARG A 22 12.08 -3.42 -44.42
C ARG A 22 12.66 -4.30 -43.31
N GLU A 23 13.98 -4.30 -43.16
CA GLU A 23 14.66 -5.02 -42.07
C GLU A 23 14.23 -4.49 -40.69
N GLU A 24 14.12 -3.16 -40.53
CA GLU A 24 13.62 -2.56 -39.28
C GLU A 24 12.17 -2.94 -38.98
N LEU A 25 11.30 -2.96 -40.00
CA LEU A 25 9.90 -3.38 -39.84
C LEU A 25 9.78 -4.85 -39.43
N GLU A 26 10.63 -5.72 -39.98
CA GLU A 26 10.64 -7.14 -39.62
C GLU A 26 11.06 -7.34 -38.16
N GLN A 27 12.11 -6.65 -37.71
CA GLN A 27 12.54 -6.67 -36.31
C GLN A 27 11.47 -6.11 -35.37
N LEU A 28 10.78 -5.04 -35.76
CA LEU A 28 9.71 -4.45 -34.95
C LEU A 28 8.53 -5.42 -34.81
N ASN A 29 8.15 -6.09 -35.90
CA ASN A 29 7.05 -7.05 -35.91
C ASN A 29 7.36 -8.29 -35.05
N GLU A 30 8.60 -8.78 -35.07
CA GLU A 30 9.06 -9.83 -34.15
C GLU A 30 8.99 -9.36 -32.69
N HIS A 31 9.40 -8.12 -32.41
CA HIS A 31 9.33 -7.57 -31.07
C HIS A 31 7.89 -7.42 -30.56
N GLU A 32 6.98 -6.95 -31.41
CA GLU A 32 5.56 -6.82 -31.11
C GLU A 32 4.92 -8.18 -30.80
N SER A 33 5.23 -9.21 -31.60
CA SER A 33 4.77 -10.58 -31.37
C SER A 33 5.22 -11.11 -30.00
N ASN A 34 6.48 -10.90 -29.64
CA ASN A 34 7.01 -11.29 -28.33
C ASN A 34 6.32 -10.56 -27.17
N LEU A 35 6.05 -9.26 -27.33
CA LEU A 35 5.33 -8.47 -26.33
C LEU A 35 3.88 -8.94 -26.17
N GLN A 36 3.18 -9.22 -27.27
CA GLN A 36 1.80 -9.74 -27.22
C GLN A 36 1.74 -11.10 -26.51
N GLN A 37 2.74 -11.96 -26.72
CA GLN A 37 2.83 -13.24 -26.03
C GLN A 37 3.06 -13.06 -24.51
N GLU A 38 3.91 -12.13 -24.10
CA GLU A 38 4.17 -11.86 -22.68
C GLU A 38 2.98 -11.20 -22.00
N VAL A 39 2.27 -10.29 -22.67
CA VAL A 39 1.01 -9.72 -22.16
C VAL A 39 -0.03 -10.82 -21.92
N SER A 40 -0.23 -11.70 -22.89
CA SER A 40 -1.17 -12.83 -22.77
C SER A 40 -0.81 -13.75 -21.59
N ARG A 41 0.50 -13.95 -21.35
CA ARG A 41 0.99 -14.76 -20.23
C ARG A 41 0.74 -14.08 -18.88
N LEU A 42 0.96 -12.77 -18.79
CA LEU A 42 0.74 -12.00 -17.56
C LEU A 42 -0.76 -11.90 -17.23
N GLU A 43 -1.61 -11.73 -18.24
CA GLU A 43 -3.07 -11.76 -18.08
C GLU A 43 -3.54 -13.10 -17.50
N ALA A 44 -3.03 -14.23 -18.02
CA ALA A 44 -3.37 -15.56 -17.49
C ALA A 44 -2.92 -15.76 -16.03
N LEU A 45 -1.74 -15.25 -15.65
CA LEU A 45 -1.25 -15.30 -14.26
C LEU A 45 -2.09 -14.42 -13.32
N GLN A 46 -2.56 -13.28 -13.82
CA GLN A 46 -3.43 -12.38 -13.07
C GLN A 46 -4.83 -12.98 -12.89
N GLU A 47 -5.37 -13.67 -13.89
CA GLU A 47 -6.63 -14.42 -13.76
C GLU A 47 -6.52 -15.56 -12.73
N GLU A 48 -5.39 -16.29 -12.68
CA GLU A 48 -5.17 -17.31 -11.65
C GLU A 48 -5.05 -16.71 -10.23
N GLN A 49 -4.39 -15.55 -10.08
CA GLN A 49 -4.30 -14.87 -8.77
C GLN A 49 -5.61 -14.23 -8.30
N ASN A 50 -6.45 -13.78 -9.24
CA ASN A 50 -7.74 -13.17 -8.93
C ASN A 50 -8.87 -14.18 -8.77
N GLN A 51 -8.62 -15.49 -8.94
CA GLN A 51 -9.59 -16.49 -8.53
C GLN A 51 -9.73 -16.49 -7.01
N PRO A 52 -10.94 -16.25 -6.47
CA PRO A 52 -11.15 -16.37 -5.04
C PRO A 52 -10.78 -17.80 -4.60
N PRO A 53 -10.25 -17.99 -3.39
CA PRO A 53 -9.95 -19.32 -2.89
C PRO A 53 -11.18 -20.21 -3.03
N ARG A 54 -11.05 -21.38 -3.67
CA ARG A 54 -12.10 -22.41 -3.68
C ARG A 54 -12.21 -23.00 -2.27
N ASP A 55 -12.81 -22.24 -1.37
CA ASP A 55 -13.22 -22.72 -0.07
C ASP A 55 -14.56 -23.46 -0.24
N PRO A 56 -14.66 -24.77 0.07
CA PRO A 56 -15.93 -25.49 0.03
C PRO A 56 -16.96 -24.98 1.06
N HIS A 57 -16.60 -24.00 1.90
CA HIS A 57 -17.48 -23.34 2.87
C HIS A 57 -17.84 -21.89 2.53
N TYR A 58 -17.67 -21.45 1.28
CA TYR A 58 -18.15 -20.13 0.86
C TYR A 58 -19.69 -20.09 0.91
N GLU A 59 -20.26 -19.59 2.01
CA GLU A 59 -21.63 -19.08 1.99
C GLU A 59 -21.63 -17.89 1.03
N GLU A 60 -22.37 -17.99 -0.08
CA GLU A 60 -22.66 -16.84 -0.94
C GLU A 60 -23.14 -15.70 -0.04
N VAL A 61 -22.34 -14.63 0.05
CA VAL A 61 -22.77 -13.41 0.72
C VAL A 61 -24.08 -13.01 0.02
N PRO A 62 -25.22 -12.95 0.72
CA PRO A 62 -26.49 -12.72 0.07
C PRO A 62 -26.39 -11.38 -0.67
N LEU A 63 -26.64 -11.44 -1.98
CA LEU A 63 -26.74 -10.27 -2.84
C LEU A 63 -27.55 -9.22 -2.09
N ILE A 64 -26.97 -8.04 -1.80
CA ILE A 64 -27.60 -7.01 -0.99
C ILE A 64 -28.95 -6.67 -1.63
N LYS A 65 -30.03 -7.21 -1.08
CA LYS A 65 -31.38 -6.89 -1.55
C LYS A 65 -31.65 -5.48 -1.05
N HIS A 66 -31.69 -4.52 -1.97
CA HIS A 66 -31.96 -3.09 -1.72
C HIS A 66 -33.36 -2.79 -1.11
N ALA A 67 -34.07 -3.80 -0.60
CA ALA A 67 -35.43 -3.73 -0.08
C ALA A 67 -35.57 -2.90 1.23
N TYR A 68 -34.47 -2.42 1.81
CA TYR A 68 -34.46 -1.64 3.05
C TYR A 68 -33.85 -0.24 2.90
N PHE A 69 -33.55 0.22 1.68
CA PHE A 69 -33.13 1.60 1.46
C PHE A 69 -34.31 2.55 1.68
N ASP A 70 -34.00 3.76 2.14
CA ASP A 70 -35.00 4.83 2.25
C ASP A 70 -35.61 5.10 0.85
N PRO A 71 -36.95 5.12 0.70
CA PRO A 71 -37.60 5.39 -0.58
C PRO A 71 -37.09 6.66 -1.28
N SER A 72 -36.62 7.64 -0.50
CA SER A 72 -36.11 8.92 -1.02
C SER A 72 -34.85 8.80 -1.88
N ILE A 73 -34.07 7.73 -1.69
CA ILE A 73 -32.83 7.44 -2.42
C ILE A 73 -32.95 6.26 -3.40
N ALA A 74 -34.07 5.53 -3.39
CA ALA A 74 -34.29 4.37 -4.27
C ALA A 74 -34.10 4.68 -5.77
N ARG A 75 -34.56 5.86 -6.20
CA ARG A 75 -34.41 6.36 -7.58
C ARG A 75 -32.98 6.50 -8.11
N PHE A 76 -31.98 6.52 -7.24
CA PHE A 76 -30.56 6.58 -7.65
C PHE A 76 -29.99 5.20 -7.98
N PHE A 77 -30.72 4.13 -7.66
CA PHE A 77 -30.30 2.73 -7.81
C PHE A 77 -31.24 1.92 -8.71
N GLU A 78 -32.36 2.48 -9.13
CA GLU A 78 -33.21 1.92 -10.18
C GLU A 78 -32.47 2.08 -11.52
N ASN A 79 -31.81 0.98 -11.92
CA ASN A 79 -31.03 0.86 -13.14
C ASN A 79 -31.73 1.48 -14.35
N THR A 80 -31.16 2.56 -14.87
CA THR A 80 -31.28 2.92 -16.28
C THR A 80 -30.72 1.77 -17.11
N GLU A 81 -31.59 1.05 -17.81
CA GLU A 81 -31.25 0.11 -18.89
C GLU A 81 -30.68 0.85 -20.12
N SER A 82 -29.72 1.74 -19.92
CA SER A 82 -28.85 2.17 -21.00
C SER A 82 -27.74 1.12 -21.17
N PRO A 83 -27.40 0.71 -22.41
CA PRO A 83 -26.20 -0.10 -22.64
C PRO A 83 -25.01 0.55 -21.94
N PRO A 84 -24.06 -0.23 -21.41
CA PRO A 84 -22.92 0.33 -20.69
C PRO A 84 -22.25 1.35 -21.61
N HIS A 85 -22.43 2.63 -21.29
CA HIS A 85 -21.64 3.67 -21.88
C HIS A 85 -20.25 3.39 -21.33
N ASN A 86 -19.39 2.78 -22.15
CA ASN A 86 -17.95 2.69 -21.90
C ASN A 86 -17.37 4.10 -21.99
N GLU A 87 -17.85 5.00 -21.14
CA GLU A 87 -17.10 6.18 -20.75
C GLU A 87 -15.87 5.62 -20.03
N PRO A 88 -14.64 5.94 -20.46
CA PRO A 88 -13.47 5.56 -19.70
C PRO A 88 -13.64 6.13 -18.29
N ILE A 89 -13.78 5.25 -17.31
CA ILE A 89 -13.84 5.63 -15.91
C ILE A 89 -12.58 6.45 -15.65
N ASP A 90 -12.75 7.71 -15.24
CA ASP A 90 -11.61 8.60 -14.99
C ASP A 90 -10.68 7.92 -14.00
N GLN A 91 -9.42 7.71 -14.39
CA GLN A 91 -8.38 7.07 -13.58
C GLN A 91 -8.31 7.69 -12.18
N ARG A 92 -8.60 8.99 -12.06
CA ARG A 92 -8.64 9.73 -10.79
C ARG A 92 -9.72 9.24 -9.84
N ILE A 93 -10.86 8.77 -10.35
CA ILE A 93 -11.96 8.20 -9.55
C ILE A 93 -11.54 6.83 -8.99
N ILE A 94 -10.85 6.02 -9.80
CA ILE A 94 -10.31 4.72 -9.38
C ILE A 94 -9.22 4.94 -8.32
N GLU A 95 -8.26 5.82 -8.58
CA GLU A 95 -7.20 6.18 -7.63
C GLU A 95 -7.76 6.74 -6.31
N ALA A 96 -8.83 7.55 -6.37
CA ALA A 96 -9.50 8.08 -5.18
C ALA A 96 -10.24 6.99 -4.40
N ALA A 97 -10.86 6.02 -5.09
CA ALA A 97 -11.50 4.87 -4.46
C ALA A 97 -10.46 3.97 -3.77
N ASP A 98 -9.36 3.65 -4.45
CA ASP A 98 -8.25 2.85 -3.91
C ASP A 98 -7.61 3.55 -2.70
N THR A 99 -7.42 4.86 -2.78
CA THR A 99 -6.91 5.66 -1.65
C THR A 99 -7.86 5.60 -0.45
N LYS A 100 -9.17 5.71 -0.69
CA LYS A 100 -10.17 5.64 0.38
C LYS A 100 -10.21 4.26 1.03
N GLU A 101 -10.11 3.20 0.23
CA GLU A 101 -10.05 1.83 0.72
C GLU A 101 -8.79 1.59 1.56
N ASN A 102 -7.62 2.03 1.10
CA ASN A 102 -6.37 1.94 1.85
C ASN A 102 -6.44 2.68 3.21
N ILE A 103 -7.04 3.87 3.24
CA ILE A 103 -7.28 4.61 4.48
C ILE A 103 -8.22 3.85 5.41
N MET A 104 -9.25 3.19 4.86
CA MET A 104 -10.18 2.39 5.66
C MET A 104 -9.47 1.19 6.29
N TYR A 105 -8.66 0.45 5.54
CA TYR A 105 -7.87 -0.66 6.07
C TYR A 105 -6.88 -0.20 7.13
N GLU A 106 -6.18 0.92 6.92
CA GLU A 106 -5.29 1.50 7.93
C GLU A 106 -6.04 1.78 9.24
N ASN A 107 -7.23 2.39 9.14
CA ASN A 107 -8.05 2.68 10.32
C ASN A 107 -8.47 1.40 11.06
N ILE A 108 -8.86 0.35 10.34
CA ILE A 108 -9.20 -0.96 10.92
C ILE A 108 -7.99 -1.55 11.64
N LEU A 109 -6.81 -1.53 11.01
CA LEU A 109 -5.58 -2.03 11.63
C LEU A 109 -5.20 -1.23 12.89
N ARG A 110 -5.44 0.08 12.89
CA ARG A 110 -5.21 0.96 14.06
C ARG A 110 -6.15 0.70 15.23
N MET A 111 -7.30 0.06 15.01
CA MET A 111 -8.17 -0.36 16.10
C MET A 111 -7.55 -1.46 16.99
N SER A 112 -6.47 -2.12 16.55
CA SER A 112 -5.72 -3.08 17.36
C SER A 112 -4.97 -2.43 18.54
N GLY A 113 -4.79 -1.10 18.51
CA GLY A 113 -4.14 -0.32 19.58
C GLY A 113 -2.62 -0.16 19.43
N ILE A 114 -1.96 -1.00 18.64
CA ILE A 114 -0.53 -0.88 18.32
C ILE A 114 -0.36 -0.96 16.80
N THR A 115 0.24 0.06 16.20
CA THR A 115 0.55 0.04 14.77
C THR A 115 1.93 0.56 14.46
N ALA A 116 2.60 -0.09 13.51
CA ALA A 116 3.84 0.40 12.95
C ALA A 116 3.55 1.25 11.71
N PHE A 117 4.31 2.33 11.52
CA PHE A 117 4.22 3.19 10.34
C PHE A 117 5.61 3.56 9.84
N PRO A 118 5.79 3.66 8.51
CA PRO A 118 7.06 4.07 7.93
C PRO A 118 7.30 5.56 8.19
N ILE A 119 8.57 5.92 8.43
CA ILE A 119 9.01 7.31 8.45
C ILE A 119 9.74 7.60 7.14
N ASN A 120 9.54 8.82 6.62
CA ASN A 120 10.14 9.25 5.37
C ASN A 120 11.68 9.08 5.41
N LYS A 121 12.20 8.19 4.57
CA LYS A 121 13.62 7.86 4.46
C LYS A 121 14.48 9.04 4.04
N HIS A 122 13.92 10.04 3.35
CA HIS A 122 14.67 11.24 2.96
C HIS A 122 15.12 12.08 4.17
N LEU A 123 14.40 11.99 5.30
CA LEU A 123 14.80 12.64 6.54
C LEU A 123 15.91 11.87 7.29
N PHE A 124 16.06 10.57 6.98
CA PHE A 124 16.96 9.65 7.66
C PHE A 124 17.65 8.71 6.64
N PRO A 125 18.48 9.26 5.73
CA PRO A 125 18.98 8.51 4.57
C PRO A 125 19.87 7.30 4.93
N ASN A 126 20.51 7.33 6.11
CA ASN A 126 21.46 6.30 6.55
C ASN A 126 20.92 5.42 7.69
N ASP A 127 19.74 5.75 8.24
CA ASP A 127 19.20 5.08 9.42
C ASP A 127 17.96 4.27 9.07
N GLU A 128 17.87 3.05 9.62
CA GLU A 128 16.63 2.28 9.58
C GLU A 128 15.72 2.79 10.70
N ILE A 129 14.69 3.53 10.33
CA ILE A 129 13.76 4.18 11.25
C ILE A 129 12.38 3.52 11.16
N LEU A 130 11.77 3.27 12.32
CA LEU A 130 10.42 2.73 12.45
C LEU A 130 9.59 3.59 13.41
N GLY A 131 8.41 4.00 12.99
CA GLY A 131 7.44 4.65 13.87
C GLY A 131 6.49 3.62 14.47
N ILE A 132 6.27 3.69 15.78
CA ILE A 132 5.23 2.93 16.48
C ILE A 132 4.21 3.92 17.05
N ARG A 133 2.94 3.62 16.82
CA ARG A 133 1.79 4.37 17.31
C ARG A 133 1.00 3.50 18.28
N PHE A 134 0.64 4.10 19.41
CA PHE A 134 -0.18 3.50 20.46
C PHE A 134 -1.50 4.25 20.56
N ASP A 135 -2.61 3.57 20.23
CA ASP A 135 -3.97 4.10 20.31
C ASP A 135 -4.69 3.45 21.50
N ILE A 136 -5.03 4.24 22.51
CA ILE A 136 -5.74 3.75 23.71
C ILE A 136 -7.22 4.09 23.60
N PHE A 137 -8.07 3.05 23.53
CA PHE A 137 -9.51 3.24 23.55
C PHE A 137 -10.01 3.51 24.97
N SER A 138 -10.88 4.50 25.12
CA SER A 138 -11.55 4.80 26.38
C SER A 138 -12.97 4.26 26.40
N PRO A 139 -13.27 3.29 27.28
CA PRO A 139 -14.63 2.83 27.49
C PRO A 139 -15.55 3.94 28.00
N LYS A 140 -15.02 4.89 28.78
CA LYS A 140 -15.79 5.99 29.36
C LYS A 140 -16.26 7.00 28.31
N SER A 141 -15.38 7.44 27.41
CA SER A 141 -15.75 8.38 26.34
C SER A 141 -16.18 7.70 25.03
N LYS A 142 -16.08 6.37 24.95
CA LYS A 142 -16.34 5.57 23.74
C LYS A 142 -15.54 6.07 22.53
N SER A 143 -14.31 6.50 22.78
CA SER A 143 -13.46 7.11 21.77
C SER A 143 -12.00 6.77 22.03
N PHE A 144 -11.18 6.79 20.98
CA PHE A 144 -9.72 6.74 21.15
C PHE A 144 -9.22 8.04 21.79
N LYS A 145 -8.24 7.92 22.68
CA LYS A 145 -7.50 9.06 23.25
C LYS A 145 -6.47 9.56 22.24
N GLN A 146 -5.81 10.66 22.58
CA GLN A 146 -4.67 11.13 21.81
C GLN A 146 -3.62 10.01 21.75
N PRO A 147 -3.13 9.64 20.56
CA PRO A 147 -2.15 8.58 20.41
C PRO A 147 -0.79 8.98 20.99
N HIS A 148 -0.08 7.98 21.49
CA HIS A 148 1.34 8.12 21.82
C HIS A 148 2.20 7.51 20.72
N TYR A 149 3.41 8.04 20.56
CA TYR A 149 4.34 7.65 19.53
C TYR A 149 5.68 7.29 20.13
N VAL A 150 6.31 6.26 19.57
CA VAL A 150 7.72 5.92 19.78
C VAL A 150 8.37 5.79 18.42
N ILE A 151 9.44 6.53 18.21
CA ILE A 151 10.27 6.44 17.02
C ILE A 151 11.50 5.63 17.39
N LEU A 152 11.72 4.54 16.67
CA LEU A 152 12.85 3.65 16.84
C LEU A 152 13.86 3.90 15.73
N SER A 153 15.13 3.92 16.09
CA SER A 153 16.26 3.89 15.17
C SER A 153 17.02 2.61 15.38
N LYS A 154 17.33 1.90 14.30
CA LYS A 154 18.23 0.76 14.36
C LYS A 154 19.66 1.25 14.25
N SER A 155 20.49 0.90 15.21
CA SER A 155 21.91 1.23 15.18
C SER A 155 22.75 -0.04 15.16
N LYS A 156 23.88 0.02 14.47
CA LYS A 156 24.91 -1.02 14.54
C LYS A 156 25.77 -0.74 15.76
N PHE A 157 25.85 -1.67 16.71
CA PHE A 157 26.86 -1.60 17.77
C PHE A 157 28.07 -2.40 17.30
N GLN A 158 29.23 -1.74 17.25
CA GLN A 158 30.54 -2.39 17.16
C GLN A 158 30.64 -3.59 16.18
N ASN A 159 30.02 -3.49 15.00
CA ASN A 159 30.07 -4.50 13.92
C ASN A 159 29.51 -5.90 14.21
N GLU A 160 28.76 -6.14 15.29
CA GLU A 160 28.31 -7.51 15.65
C GLU A 160 26.80 -7.74 15.45
N ALA A 161 25.92 -6.83 15.86
CA ALA A 161 24.47 -6.94 15.65
C ALA A 161 23.78 -5.56 15.60
N SER A 162 22.69 -5.48 14.83
CA SER A 162 21.84 -4.29 14.77
C SER A 162 20.72 -4.41 15.79
N TYR A 163 20.52 -3.38 16.62
CA TYR A 163 19.51 -3.35 17.67
C TYR A 163 18.65 -2.10 17.54
N TRP A 164 17.40 -2.21 17.96
CA TRP A 164 16.48 -1.09 18.02
C TRP A 164 16.73 -0.25 19.28
N ARG A 165 16.73 1.07 19.11
CA ARG A 165 16.80 2.03 20.21
C ARG A 165 15.72 3.09 20.04
N VAL A 166 15.17 3.60 21.13
CA VAL A 166 14.27 4.75 21.09
C VAL A 166 15.03 6.01 20.68
N TYR A 167 14.61 6.61 19.57
CA TYR A 167 15.11 7.88 19.08
C TYR A 167 14.31 9.06 19.66
N LYS A 168 12.98 8.98 19.59
CA LYS A 168 12.06 10.01 20.12
C LYS A 168 10.77 9.38 20.61
N THR A 169 10.07 10.06 21.51
CA THR A 169 8.80 9.57 22.05
C THR A 169 7.86 10.71 22.47
N THR A 170 6.56 10.42 22.48
CA THR A 170 5.52 11.26 23.12
C THR A 170 4.90 10.57 24.34
N LEU A 171 5.52 9.51 24.86
CA LEU A 171 5.04 8.84 26.06
C LEU A 171 5.05 9.80 27.26
N PRO A 172 4.11 9.64 28.22
CA PRO A 172 4.11 10.45 29.43
C PRO A 172 5.38 10.25 30.27
N VAL A 173 5.80 11.28 31.01
CA VAL A 173 7.05 11.28 31.80
C VAL A 173 7.07 10.19 32.88
N HIS A 174 5.91 9.81 33.42
CA HIS A 174 5.80 8.74 34.41
C HIS A 174 5.86 7.32 33.81
N ALA A 175 5.81 7.18 32.48
CA ALA A 175 5.98 5.90 31.82
C ALA A 175 7.43 5.41 31.99
N PRO A 176 7.66 4.14 32.40
CA PRO A 176 8.99 3.63 32.72
C PRO A 176 9.76 3.24 31.44
N LEU A 177 9.99 4.20 30.55
CA LEU A 177 10.61 3.97 29.25
C LEU A 177 12.04 3.44 29.36
N ASP A 178 12.82 3.94 30.31
CA ASP A 178 14.21 3.51 30.51
C ASP A 178 14.30 2.01 30.76
N ARG A 179 13.41 1.49 31.63
CA ARG A 179 13.30 0.05 31.91
C ARG A 179 12.97 -0.75 30.65
N TYR A 180 11.99 -0.30 29.87
CA TYR A 180 11.60 -1.01 28.64
C TYR A 180 12.71 -0.96 27.59
N GLN A 181 13.46 0.14 27.52
CA GLN A 181 14.57 0.28 26.60
C GLN A 181 15.75 -0.62 26.98
N GLU A 182 16.08 -0.74 28.26
CA GLU A 182 17.10 -1.68 28.75
C GLU A 182 16.74 -3.11 28.35
N GLU A 183 15.49 -3.52 28.61
CA GLU A 183 14.99 -4.84 28.24
C GLU A 183 15.01 -5.07 26.71
N LEU A 184 14.66 -4.06 25.91
CA LEU A 184 14.78 -4.13 24.45
C LEU A 184 16.23 -4.29 24.00
N GLN A 185 17.19 -3.65 24.67
CA GLN A 185 18.62 -3.79 24.33
C GLN A 185 19.18 -5.15 24.71
N GLU A 186 18.71 -5.75 25.81
CA GLU A 186 19.13 -7.08 26.25
C GLU A 186 18.53 -8.20 25.40
N THR A 187 17.25 -8.09 25.05
CA THR A 187 16.50 -9.17 24.38
C THR A 187 16.37 -8.98 22.87
N ASN A 188 16.49 -7.73 22.39
CA ASN A 188 16.13 -7.32 21.03
C ASN A 188 14.71 -7.71 20.61
N ASP A 189 13.81 -7.93 21.58
CA ASP A 189 12.42 -8.33 21.37
C ASP A 189 11.52 -7.10 21.25
N LEU A 190 11.27 -6.70 20.00
CA LEU A 190 10.45 -5.54 19.69
C LEU A 190 8.99 -5.74 20.10
N ASP A 191 8.43 -6.94 19.93
CA ASP A 191 7.04 -7.23 20.22
C ASP A 191 6.76 -7.11 21.73
N LYS A 192 7.67 -7.64 22.55
CA LYS A 192 7.60 -7.50 24.00
C LYS A 192 7.69 -6.04 24.45
N PHE A 193 8.59 -5.27 23.83
CA PHE A 193 8.77 -3.84 24.11
C PHE A 193 7.49 -3.05 23.84
N VAL A 194 6.90 -3.19 22.63
CA VAL A 194 5.70 -2.43 22.26
C VAL A 194 4.49 -2.87 23.09
N THR A 195 4.34 -4.17 23.34
CA THR A 195 3.22 -4.70 24.13
C THR A 195 3.28 -4.20 25.57
N SER A 196 4.47 -4.17 26.16
CA SER A 196 4.67 -3.72 27.55
C SER A 196 4.34 -2.23 27.73
N ILE A 197 4.72 -1.38 26.77
CA ILE A 197 4.33 0.04 26.74
C ILE A 197 2.81 0.18 26.59
N HIS A 198 2.20 -0.54 25.65
CA HIS A 198 0.76 -0.46 25.41
C HIS A 198 -0.05 -0.87 26.65
N VAL A 199 0.32 -1.99 27.29
CA VAL A 199 -0.33 -2.46 28.53
C VAL A 199 -0.20 -1.41 29.63
N TYR A 200 0.98 -0.82 29.79
CA TYR A 200 1.18 0.25 30.78
C TYR A 200 0.27 1.44 30.53
N LEU A 201 0.20 1.94 29.28
CA LEU A 201 -0.65 3.08 28.91
C LEU A 201 -2.14 2.77 29.11
N ALA A 202 -2.57 1.55 28.79
CA ALA A 202 -3.95 1.12 28.98
C ALA A 202 -4.33 1.09 30.47
N GLU A 203 -3.44 0.56 31.33
CA GLU A 203 -3.65 0.55 32.79
C GLU A 203 -3.61 1.95 33.41
N ASP A 204 -2.71 2.83 32.94
CA ASP A 204 -2.69 4.25 33.35
C ASP A 204 -3.99 4.97 32.96
N ASN A 205 -4.49 4.75 31.74
CA ASN A 205 -5.77 5.31 31.31
C ASN A 205 -6.94 4.77 32.15
N LYS A 206 -6.98 3.46 32.42
CA LYS A 206 -8.00 2.83 33.24
C LYS A 206 -8.06 3.44 34.65
N LYS A 207 -6.89 3.61 35.30
CA LYS A 207 -6.78 4.24 36.63
C LYS A 207 -7.31 5.67 36.67
N ARG A 208 -7.08 6.44 35.61
CA ARG A 208 -7.58 7.82 35.50
C ARG A 208 -9.09 7.90 35.25
N GLU A 209 -9.67 6.85 34.66
CA GLU A 209 -11.09 6.81 34.33
C GLU A 209 -11.97 6.29 35.45
N THR A 210 -11.45 5.41 36.30
CA THR A 210 -12.12 4.94 37.52
C THR A 210 -12.13 6.05 38.57
N PRO A 211 -13.30 6.53 39.03
CA PRO A 211 -13.36 7.43 40.18
C PRO A 211 -12.86 6.69 41.43
N GLY A 212 -11.97 7.35 42.18
CA GLY A 212 -11.59 6.93 43.54
C GLY A 212 -12.70 7.18 44.55
#